data_AF-A0AA95KEW6-F1
#
_entry.id   AF-A0AA95KEW6-F1
#
_cell.length_a   1.000
_cell.length_b   1.000
_cell.length_c   1.000
_cell.angle_alpha   90.00
_cell.angle_beta   90.00
_cell.angle_gamma   90.00
#
_symmetry.space_group_name_H-M   'P 1'
#
loop_
_entity.id
_entity.type
_entity.pdbx_description
1 polymer ?
#
loop_
_entity_poly.entity_id
_entity_poly.type
_entity_poly.pdbx_seq_one_letter_code
_entity_poly.pdbx_strand_id
1 'polypeptide(L)'
;MDVISGDGVEHCWQQLRAKLAPDTSCLFISTHPLFPQAIPAHKFQTLLGQEFDNIVFDAFSGLELNALAAISGTLRGGGTFYLLTPPFSTWANFPDPAYQRFLPYPYTAADVQGRFLPRFMRLLAQWDRYTLPSYNATDTQQKNVVQAISQLSQPLILLADRGRGKSAALGLAASRLIEQGKTVLLTAPAKATVAQVYKHATVAPRFIAPDELVQTLPPADVLLVDEAAALPVPLLLKLAAYYRLVVFATTLHGYEGSGRGFSLRFQTELAKQSTFKLMRLSQPMRWAANDPLEAFINQACLLATDSPDISALDALQPTYCQLSRNELVQDEALLQQVFALLVNAHYQTRPSDLRQLLDAPNITLHVLSQQNVLLAVLVLSREGSLEPELSEQIYHGKRRPHGHPIPQSLTFHARLQGAAELSCERIMRIAVLPSLQNKGLGQILLKHVIHYANQQLTDYMGVSYAMSSALIRFWENVGFQLARIGHRLDTASGSRSAMHVLPFTAKAQALFNSPVH
;
A
#
# COMPACT_ATOMS: atom_id res chain seq x y z
N MET A 1 16.36 -1.69 17.81
CA MET A 1 17.03 -1.98 16.52
C MET A 1 18.51 -1.77 16.69
N ASP A 2 19.35 -2.70 16.23
CA ASP A 2 20.80 -2.59 16.18
C ASP A 2 21.27 -2.59 14.73
N VAL A 3 22.08 -1.60 14.34
CA VAL A 3 22.54 -1.42 12.95
C VAL A 3 23.99 -1.84 12.88
N ILE A 4 24.28 -2.84 12.05
CA ILE A 4 25.62 -3.41 11.87
C ILE A 4 26.06 -3.08 10.45
N SER A 5 26.95 -2.11 10.35
CA SER A 5 27.47 -1.56 9.11
C SER A 5 28.89 -2.06 8.86
N GLY A 6 29.20 -2.48 7.64
CA GLY A 6 30.49 -3.04 7.27
C GLY A 6 30.62 -3.18 5.76
N ASP A 7 31.81 -3.51 5.27
CA ASP A 7 32.10 -3.54 3.82
C ASP A 7 31.40 -4.68 3.06
N GLY A 8 30.80 -5.63 3.77
CA GLY A 8 30.09 -6.76 3.20
C GLY A 8 29.29 -7.54 4.25
N VAL A 9 28.44 -8.45 3.77
CA VAL A 9 27.55 -9.26 4.61
C VAL A 9 28.36 -10.13 5.59
N GLU A 10 29.49 -10.67 5.16
CA GLU A 10 30.38 -11.50 5.98
C GLU A 10 30.98 -10.71 7.15
N HIS A 11 31.42 -9.47 6.91
CA HIS A 11 31.97 -8.61 7.95
C HIS A 11 30.88 -8.26 8.97
N CYS A 12 29.68 -7.86 8.50
CA CYS A 12 28.54 -7.63 9.37
C CYS A 12 28.16 -8.89 10.17
N TRP A 13 28.20 -10.06 9.54
CA TRP A 13 27.87 -11.33 10.18
C TRP A 13 28.85 -11.70 11.30
N GLN A 14 30.15 -11.48 11.12
CA GLN A 14 31.14 -11.72 12.17
C GLN A 14 30.84 -10.91 13.44
N GLN A 15 30.42 -9.65 13.27
CA GLN A 15 30.03 -8.80 14.40
C GLN A 15 28.70 -9.24 15.03
N LEU A 16 27.73 -9.65 14.21
CA LEU A 16 26.40 -10.08 14.69
C LEU A 16 26.44 -11.42 15.42
N ARG A 17 27.21 -12.40 14.93
CA ARG A 17 27.21 -13.77 15.45
C ARG A 17 27.55 -13.82 16.94
N ALA A 18 28.41 -12.93 17.41
CA ALA A 18 28.76 -12.81 18.82
C ALA A 18 27.63 -12.28 19.71
N LYS A 19 26.63 -11.60 19.12
CA LYS A 19 25.48 -11.01 19.83
C LYS A 19 24.24 -11.90 19.84
N LEU A 20 24.15 -12.90 18.95
CA LEU A 20 22.99 -13.78 18.86
C LEU A 20 23.06 -14.88 19.93
N ALA A 21 22.08 -14.92 20.81
CA ALA A 21 21.94 -16.01 21.78
C ALA A 21 21.46 -17.30 21.08
N PRO A 22 22.09 -18.46 21.37
CA PRO A 22 21.81 -19.71 20.65
C PRO A 22 20.38 -20.25 20.82
N ASP A 23 19.72 -19.93 21.95
CA ASP A 23 18.38 -20.46 22.27
C ASP A 23 17.22 -19.52 21.87
N THR A 24 17.48 -18.53 21.02
CA THR A 24 16.46 -17.55 20.59
C THR A 24 15.98 -17.82 19.17
N SER A 25 14.68 -17.65 18.92
CA SER A 25 14.15 -17.73 17.56
C SER A 25 14.64 -16.53 16.74
N CYS A 26 15.37 -16.79 15.66
CA CYS A 26 15.97 -15.76 14.83
C CYS A 26 15.55 -15.90 13.36
N LEU A 27 14.89 -14.89 12.82
CA LEU A 27 14.49 -14.81 11.42
C LEU A 27 15.55 -14.08 10.61
N PHE A 28 16.04 -14.71 9.54
CA PHE A 28 16.94 -14.06 8.57
C PHE A 28 16.17 -13.69 7.30
N ILE A 29 16.17 -12.40 6.95
CA ILE A 29 15.69 -11.89 5.66
C ILE A 29 16.89 -11.50 4.80
N SER A 30 17.23 -12.36 3.84
CA SER A 30 18.38 -12.20 2.97
C SER A 30 18.26 -13.10 1.74
N THR A 31 18.99 -12.78 0.68
CA THR A 31 19.26 -13.67 -0.46
C THR A 31 20.73 -14.12 -0.51
N HIS A 32 21.53 -13.72 0.48
CA HIS A 32 22.96 -13.98 0.52
C HIS A 32 23.24 -15.46 0.82
N PRO A 33 24.15 -16.14 0.08
CA PRO A 33 24.45 -17.56 0.26
C PRO A 33 24.95 -17.95 1.66
N LEU A 34 25.51 -17.00 2.41
CA LEU A 34 25.93 -17.17 3.80
C LEU A 34 24.79 -17.63 4.72
N PHE A 35 23.54 -17.32 4.37
CA PHE A 35 22.34 -17.66 5.14
C PHE A 35 21.42 -18.60 4.34
N PRO A 36 21.73 -19.90 4.24
CA PRO A 36 21.00 -20.82 3.35
C PRO A 36 19.53 -21.04 3.74
N GLN A 37 19.17 -20.77 4.99
CA GLN A 37 17.78 -20.85 5.49
C GLN A 37 17.07 -19.48 5.51
N ALA A 38 17.73 -18.42 5.06
CA ALA A 38 17.12 -17.09 5.02
C ALA A 38 15.98 -17.04 4.01
N ILE A 39 15.01 -16.20 4.31
CA ILE A 39 13.84 -15.98 3.47
C ILE A 39 14.07 -14.70 2.67
N PRO A 40 13.96 -14.74 1.33
CA PRO A 40 14.04 -13.54 0.52
C PRO A 40 12.95 -12.54 0.91
N ALA A 41 13.28 -11.24 0.91
CA ALA A 41 12.34 -10.19 1.31
C ALA A 41 11.00 -10.25 0.55
N HIS A 42 10.97 -10.62 -0.74
CA HIS A 42 9.70 -10.75 -1.50
C HIS A 42 8.74 -11.82 -0.97
N LYS A 43 9.19 -12.75 -0.12
CA LYS A 43 8.36 -13.82 0.46
C LYS A 43 7.86 -13.49 1.86
N PHE A 44 7.99 -12.24 2.33
CA PHE A 44 7.63 -11.87 3.70
C PHE A 44 6.19 -12.24 4.09
N GLN A 45 5.25 -12.37 3.13
CA GLN A 45 3.86 -12.72 3.42
C GLN A 45 3.71 -14.09 4.09
N THR A 46 4.65 -15.02 3.85
CA THR A 46 4.61 -16.36 4.47
C THR A 46 4.98 -16.33 5.95
N LEU A 47 5.54 -15.22 6.44
CA LEU A 47 6.00 -15.04 7.82
C LEU A 47 4.97 -14.32 8.70
N LEU A 48 3.89 -13.82 8.10
CA LEU A 48 2.86 -13.11 8.83
C LEU A 48 2.11 -14.07 9.75
N GLY A 49 1.81 -13.61 10.96
CA GLY A 49 1.21 -14.45 12.00
C GLY A 49 2.21 -15.32 12.76
N GLN A 50 3.50 -15.26 12.43
CA GLN A 50 4.58 -15.82 13.26
C GLN A 50 5.17 -14.73 14.17
N GLU A 51 5.96 -15.17 15.15
CA GLU A 51 6.63 -14.30 16.12
C GLU A 51 8.08 -14.76 16.30
N PHE A 52 9.00 -13.80 16.38
CA PHE A 52 10.44 -14.06 16.51
C PHE A 52 11.03 -13.21 17.63
N ASP A 53 12.04 -13.76 18.31
CA ASP A 53 12.79 -13.04 19.34
C ASP A 53 13.83 -12.11 18.70
N ASN A 54 14.40 -12.51 17.56
CA ASN A 54 15.36 -11.72 16.80
C ASN A 54 15.01 -11.72 15.30
N ILE A 55 15.28 -10.60 14.64
CA ILE A 55 15.16 -10.47 13.18
C ILE A 55 16.47 -9.92 12.66
N VAL A 56 17.02 -10.53 11.61
CA VAL A 56 18.19 -10.06 10.87
C VAL A 56 17.72 -9.67 9.48
N PHE A 57 17.79 -8.38 9.15
CA PHE A 57 17.44 -7.86 7.85
C PHE A 57 18.68 -7.43 7.10
N ASP A 58 18.94 -8.07 5.97
CA ASP A 58 20.09 -7.81 5.12
C ASP A 58 19.75 -6.76 4.05
N ALA A 59 20.24 -5.52 4.24
CA ALA A 59 20.07 -4.44 3.27
C ALA A 59 21.03 -4.54 2.06
N PHE A 60 22.04 -5.42 2.08
CA PHE A 60 22.85 -5.70 0.87
C PHE A 60 22.05 -6.47 -0.18
N SER A 61 21.14 -7.35 0.27
CA SER A 61 20.14 -8.02 -0.58
C SER A 61 19.00 -7.09 -1.03
N GLY A 62 19.03 -5.83 -0.60
CA GLY A 62 18.12 -4.76 -1.00
C GLY A 62 17.11 -4.36 0.07
N LEU A 63 16.95 -3.04 0.29
CA LEU A 63 16.07 -2.48 1.31
C LEU A 63 14.61 -2.44 0.85
N GLU A 64 13.90 -3.57 0.95
CA GLU A 64 12.50 -3.68 0.55
C GLU A 64 11.54 -3.23 1.67
N LEU A 65 10.87 -2.08 1.47
CA LEU A 65 10.10 -1.41 2.52
C LEU A 65 8.84 -2.17 2.95
N ASN A 66 8.21 -2.94 2.06
CA ASN A 66 7.03 -3.72 2.45
C ASN A 66 7.45 -4.83 3.41
N ALA A 67 8.51 -5.59 3.09
CA ALA A 67 9.08 -6.57 4.01
C ALA A 67 9.53 -5.91 5.31
N LEU A 68 10.31 -4.83 5.25
CA LEU A 68 10.80 -4.13 6.45
C LEU A 68 9.66 -3.76 7.40
N ALA A 69 8.58 -3.17 6.88
CA ALA A 69 7.41 -2.79 7.66
C ALA A 69 6.57 -4.00 8.13
N ALA A 70 6.50 -5.06 7.34
CA ALA A 70 5.70 -6.24 7.67
C ALA A 70 6.35 -7.12 8.75
N ILE A 71 7.65 -7.38 8.60
CA ILE A 71 8.40 -8.27 9.49
C ILE A 71 8.73 -7.59 10.81
N SER A 72 8.91 -6.26 10.87
CA SER A 72 9.17 -5.57 12.15
C SER A 72 8.04 -5.84 13.14
N GLY A 73 6.80 -5.92 12.66
CA GLY A 73 5.64 -6.30 13.46
C GLY A 73 5.57 -7.78 13.88
N THR A 74 6.52 -8.62 13.47
CA THR A 74 6.67 -10.03 13.93
C THR A 74 7.68 -10.16 15.07
N LEU A 75 8.39 -9.09 15.41
CA LEU A 75 9.30 -9.08 16.55
C LEU A 75 8.50 -9.05 17.87
N ARG A 76 8.90 -9.88 18.83
CA ARG A 76 8.35 -9.86 20.18
C ARG A 76 8.90 -8.68 20.99
N GLY A 77 8.13 -8.19 21.96
CA GLY A 77 8.62 -7.23 22.94
C GLY A 77 9.86 -7.76 23.67
N GLY A 78 10.90 -6.94 23.76
CA GLY A 78 12.22 -7.33 24.28
C GLY A 78 13.16 -7.97 23.25
N GLY A 79 12.67 -8.27 22.04
CA GLY A 79 13.47 -8.79 20.94
C GLY A 79 14.34 -7.73 20.25
N THR A 80 15.30 -8.18 19.44
CA THR A 80 16.20 -7.28 18.69
C THR A 80 16.01 -7.40 17.18
N PHE A 81 15.78 -6.25 16.53
CA PHE A 81 15.86 -6.10 15.08
C PHE A 81 17.28 -5.70 14.69
N TYR A 82 18.03 -6.58 14.04
CA TYR A 82 19.34 -6.34 13.49
C TYR A 82 19.23 -5.94 12.01
N LEU A 83 19.81 -4.80 11.65
CA LEU A 83 19.87 -4.31 10.28
C LEU A 83 21.32 -4.37 9.80
N LEU A 84 21.60 -5.24 8.82
CA LEU A 84 22.92 -5.32 8.18
C LEU A 84 22.95 -4.34 7.01
N THR A 85 23.93 -3.44 6.98
CA THR A 85 23.98 -2.38 5.96
C THR A 85 25.38 -2.25 5.36
N PRO A 86 25.48 -1.72 4.12
CA PRO A 86 26.74 -1.16 3.64
C PRO A 86 27.29 -0.10 4.60
N PRO A 87 28.58 0.29 4.46
CA PRO A 87 29.17 1.39 5.21
C PRO A 87 28.33 2.67 5.06
N PHE A 88 28.03 3.38 6.15
CA PHE A 88 27.25 4.62 6.08
C PHE A 88 27.87 5.68 5.16
N SER A 89 29.20 5.67 4.99
CA SER A 89 29.91 6.56 4.08
C SER A 89 29.59 6.31 2.59
N THR A 90 29.19 5.10 2.23
CA THR A 90 28.97 4.68 0.83
C THR A 90 27.53 4.26 0.54
N TRP A 91 26.73 3.97 1.56
CA TRP A 91 25.38 3.42 1.41
C TRP A 91 24.43 4.33 0.61
N ALA A 92 24.57 5.65 0.71
CA ALA A 92 23.75 6.60 -0.05
C ALA A 92 23.79 6.36 -1.57
N ASN A 93 24.94 5.93 -2.09
CA ASN A 93 25.19 5.68 -3.52
C ASN A 93 25.21 4.17 -3.86
N PHE A 94 24.83 3.31 -2.92
CA PHE A 94 24.82 1.87 -3.13
C PHE A 94 23.74 1.50 -4.18
N PRO A 95 24.08 0.71 -5.21
CA PRO A 95 23.13 0.25 -6.21
C PRO A 95 22.21 -0.83 -5.62
N ASP A 96 21.26 -0.40 -4.80
CA ASP A 96 20.40 -1.28 -4.02
C ASP A 96 19.59 -2.25 -4.92
N PRO A 97 19.69 -3.57 -4.71
CA PRO A 97 18.98 -4.56 -5.53
C PRO A 97 17.45 -4.38 -5.59
N ALA A 98 16.83 -3.75 -4.59
CA ALA A 98 15.39 -3.51 -4.61
C ALA A 98 14.96 -2.42 -5.64
N TYR A 99 15.89 -1.68 -6.25
CA TYR A 99 15.61 -0.80 -7.40
C TYR A 99 14.99 -1.56 -8.59
N GLN A 100 15.42 -2.80 -8.83
CA GLN A 100 14.94 -3.63 -9.95
C GLN A 100 13.41 -3.83 -9.95
N ARG A 101 12.76 -3.67 -8.80
CA ARG A 101 11.31 -3.88 -8.65
C ARG A 101 10.45 -2.74 -9.21
N PHE A 102 11.02 -1.55 -9.36
CA PHE A 102 10.26 -0.38 -9.79
C PHE A 102 10.89 0.37 -10.96
N LEU A 103 12.11 0.01 -11.38
CA LEU A 103 12.75 0.58 -12.56
C LEU A 103 12.14 0.01 -13.84
N PRO A 104 11.48 0.83 -14.68
CA PRO A 104 11.05 0.39 -15.99
C PRO A 104 12.27 0.21 -16.91
N TYR A 105 12.16 -0.69 -17.88
CA TYR A 105 13.13 -0.77 -18.96
C TYR A 105 13.25 0.60 -19.68
N PRO A 106 14.43 1.01 -20.19
CA PRO A 106 15.74 0.38 -20.09
C PRO A 106 16.54 0.80 -18.84
N TYR A 107 15.92 1.51 -17.89
CA TYR A 107 16.64 2.05 -16.73
C TYR A 107 17.26 0.95 -15.87
N THR A 108 18.43 1.28 -15.35
CA THR A 108 19.25 0.44 -14.47
C THR A 108 19.49 1.14 -13.14
N ALA A 109 20.14 0.46 -12.19
CA ALA A 109 20.50 1.07 -10.91
C ALA A 109 21.39 2.32 -11.07
N ALA A 110 22.14 2.44 -12.17
CA ALA A 110 22.99 3.60 -12.45
C ALA A 110 22.18 4.88 -12.77
N ASP A 111 20.92 4.74 -13.21
CA ASP A 111 20.04 5.86 -13.52
C ASP A 111 19.33 6.42 -12.27
N VAL A 112 19.49 5.77 -11.12
CA VAL A 112 18.87 6.16 -9.86
C VAL A 112 19.75 7.18 -9.14
N GLN A 113 19.20 8.38 -8.89
CA GLN A 113 19.91 9.43 -8.16
C GLN A 113 20.01 9.17 -6.64
N GLY A 114 19.31 8.16 -6.11
CA GLY A 114 19.41 7.72 -4.71
C GLY A 114 18.89 8.76 -3.71
N ARG A 115 17.58 9.04 -3.68
CA ARG A 115 16.97 10.01 -2.74
C ARG A 115 16.48 9.33 -1.47
N PHE A 116 15.89 8.14 -1.60
CA PHE A 116 15.34 7.42 -0.46
C PHE A 116 16.40 7.01 0.56
N LEU A 117 17.53 6.46 0.11
CA LEU A 117 18.58 5.95 1.02
C LEU A 117 19.18 7.05 1.90
N PRO A 118 19.57 8.24 1.39
CA PRO A 118 19.97 9.36 2.23
C PRO A 118 18.93 9.76 3.28
N ARG A 119 17.63 9.80 2.90
CA ARG A 119 16.55 10.05 3.87
C ARG A 119 16.52 8.98 4.95
N PHE A 120 16.56 7.70 4.56
CA PHE A 120 16.53 6.58 5.49
C PHE A 120 17.72 6.61 6.46
N MET A 121 18.92 6.91 5.95
CA MET A 121 20.13 7.08 6.76
C MET A 121 20.03 8.25 7.73
N ARG A 122 19.46 9.39 7.31
CA ARG A 122 19.20 10.54 8.19
C ARG A 122 18.27 10.15 9.34
N LEU A 123 17.19 9.43 9.05
CA LEU A 123 16.26 8.92 10.07
C LEU A 123 16.95 7.90 10.99
N LEU A 124 17.80 7.02 10.46
CA LEU A 124 18.59 6.08 11.25
C LEU A 124 19.61 6.79 12.15
N ALA A 125 20.19 7.91 11.73
CA ALA A 125 21.15 8.67 12.52
C ALA A 125 20.46 9.43 13.67
N GLN A 126 19.22 9.86 13.46
CA GLN A 126 18.38 10.51 14.47
C GLN A 126 17.66 9.52 15.38
N TRP A 127 17.83 8.22 15.12
CA TRP A 127 17.14 7.17 15.84
C TRP A 127 17.61 7.05 17.29
N ASP A 128 16.68 7.26 18.21
CA ASP A 128 16.98 7.13 19.62
C ASP A 128 17.02 5.65 20.06
N ARG A 129 18.14 5.27 20.67
CA ARG A 129 18.41 3.90 21.12
C ARG A 129 18.23 3.81 22.62
N TYR A 130 16.99 3.85 23.09
CA TYR A 130 16.71 3.56 24.49
C TYR A 130 15.99 2.23 24.66
N THR A 131 16.30 1.58 25.79
CA THR A 131 15.68 0.31 26.17
C THR A 131 14.36 0.62 26.86
N LEU A 132 13.28 0.05 26.35
CA LEU A 132 12.00 0.13 27.05
C LEU A 132 11.97 -0.87 28.21
N PRO A 133 11.34 -0.51 29.35
CA PRO A 133 11.11 -1.46 30.43
C PRO A 133 10.27 -2.65 29.94
N SER A 134 10.42 -3.81 30.61
CA SER A 134 9.67 -5.01 30.27
C SER A 134 8.17 -4.71 30.24
N TYR A 135 7.52 -4.93 29.10
CA TYR A 135 6.12 -4.63 28.91
C TYR A 135 5.26 -5.86 29.12
N ASN A 136 4.29 -5.74 30.03
CA ASN A 136 3.16 -6.66 30.11
C ASN A 136 1.93 -5.95 29.51
N ALA A 137 1.36 -6.54 28.47
CA ALA A 137 0.16 -6.00 27.84
C ALA A 137 -0.98 -5.89 28.87
N THR A 138 -1.69 -4.76 28.85
CA THR A 138 -2.91 -4.57 29.63
C THR A 138 -4.12 -4.93 28.78
N ASP A 139 -4.81 -6.01 29.14
CA ASP A 139 -5.92 -6.56 28.33
C ASP A 139 -7.23 -5.75 28.43
N THR A 140 -7.26 -4.61 29.13
CA THR A 140 -8.51 -3.89 29.42
C THR A 140 -9.25 -3.47 28.15
N GLN A 141 -8.54 -2.89 27.17
CA GLN A 141 -9.16 -2.48 25.90
C GLN A 141 -9.63 -3.70 25.08
N GLN A 142 -8.84 -4.78 25.07
CA GLN A 142 -9.21 -6.02 24.39
C GLN A 142 -10.44 -6.66 25.02
N LYS A 143 -10.52 -6.73 26.35
CA LYS A 143 -11.69 -7.24 27.11
C LYS A 143 -12.95 -6.46 26.76
N ASN A 144 -12.87 -5.14 26.66
CA ASN A 144 -13.99 -4.29 26.26
C ASN A 144 -14.47 -4.59 24.82
N VAL A 145 -13.54 -4.81 23.88
CA VAL A 145 -13.88 -5.20 22.50
C VAL A 145 -14.51 -6.58 22.46
N VAL A 146 -13.93 -7.57 23.15
CA VAL A 146 -14.47 -8.93 23.22
C VAL A 146 -15.89 -8.92 23.81
N GLN A 147 -16.12 -8.15 24.87
CA GLN A 147 -17.46 -7.98 25.46
C GLN A 147 -18.43 -7.34 24.47
N ALA A 148 -18.03 -6.27 23.78
CA ALA A 148 -18.87 -5.60 22.79
C ALA A 148 -19.25 -6.50 21.62
N ILE A 149 -18.34 -7.37 21.15
CA ILE A 149 -18.64 -8.36 20.11
C ILE A 149 -19.54 -9.48 20.66
N SER A 150 -19.35 -9.89 21.92
CA SER A 150 -20.20 -10.92 22.54
C SER A 150 -21.66 -10.46 22.73
N GLN A 151 -21.86 -9.14 22.89
CA GLN A 151 -23.16 -8.49 23.11
C GLN A 151 -23.61 -7.68 21.89
N LEU A 152 -23.21 -8.10 20.68
CA LEU A 152 -23.46 -7.38 19.44
C LEU A 152 -24.96 -7.25 19.14
N SER A 153 -25.43 -6.02 18.92
CA SER A 153 -26.85 -5.71 18.60
C SER A 153 -27.04 -5.06 17.22
N GLN A 154 -25.95 -4.57 16.63
CA GLN A 154 -25.87 -3.93 15.31
C GLN A 154 -24.48 -4.21 14.72
N PRO A 155 -24.25 -3.97 13.41
CA PRO A 155 -22.93 -4.10 12.81
C PRO A 155 -21.85 -3.34 13.60
N LEU A 156 -20.64 -3.91 13.68
CA LEU A 156 -19.50 -3.29 14.35
C LEU A 156 -18.31 -3.19 13.42
N ILE A 157 -17.69 -2.02 13.37
CA ILE A 157 -16.40 -1.82 12.71
C ILE A 157 -15.32 -1.71 13.79
N LEU A 158 -14.36 -2.63 13.75
CA LEU A 158 -13.21 -2.67 14.64
C LEU A 158 -11.97 -2.19 13.88
N LEU A 159 -11.51 -0.99 14.24
CA LEU A 159 -10.33 -0.37 13.68
C LEU A 159 -9.12 -0.60 14.60
N ALA A 160 -8.00 -1.05 14.04
CA ALA A 160 -6.79 -1.28 14.83
C ALA A 160 -5.56 -1.07 13.97
N ASP A 161 -4.44 -0.68 14.57
CA ASP A 161 -3.15 -0.80 13.88
C ASP A 161 -2.62 -2.24 14.01
N ARG A 162 -1.55 -2.57 13.29
CA ARG A 162 -0.93 -3.89 13.39
C ARG A 162 -0.39 -4.12 14.81
N GLY A 163 -0.50 -5.36 15.31
CA GLY A 163 0.00 -5.71 16.65
C GLY A 163 -0.87 -5.23 17.83
N ARG A 164 -2.06 -4.66 17.57
CA ARG A 164 -3.01 -4.21 18.61
C ARG A 164 -4.03 -5.29 19.07
N GLY A 165 -3.85 -6.55 18.65
CA GLY A 165 -4.65 -7.68 19.15
C GLY A 165 -6.04 -7.89 18.52
N LYS A 166 -6.28 -7.34 17.32
CA LYS A 166 -7.56 -7.45 16.59
C LYS A 166 -8.01 -8.90 16.36
N SER A 167 -7.19 -9.73 15.72
CA SER A 167 -7.51 -11.14 15.44
C SER A 167 -7.64 -11.97 16.73
N ALA A 168 -6.86 -11.64 17.77
CA ALA A 168 -7.01 -12.26 19.09
C ALA A 168 -8.37 -11.93 19.74
N ALA A 169 -8.81 -10.67 19.65
CA ALA A 169 -10.13 -10.25 20.13
C ALA A 169 -11.26 -10.96 19.36
N LEU A 170 -11.12 -11.13 18.04
CA LEU A 170 -12.08 -11.90 17.24
C LEU A 170 -12.15 -13.37 17.69
N GLY A 171 -11.02 -14.03 17.94
CA GLY A 171 -10.98 -15.43 18.37
C GLY A 171 -11.61 -15.66 19.75
N LEU A 172 -11.27 -14.78 20.70
CA LEU A 172 -11.85 -14.80 22.05
C LEU A 172 -13.37 -14.54 22.01
N ALA A 173 -13.83 -13.60 21.19
CA ALA A 173 -15.24 -13.30 21.05
C ALA A 173 -16.02 -14.40 20.32
N ALA A 174 -15.43 -15.00 19.27
CA ALA A 174 -16.01 -16.14 18.55
C ALA A 174 -16.30 -17.30 19.52
N SER A 175 -15.34 -17.62 20.38
CA SER A 175 -15.50 -18.70 21.36
C SER A 175 -16.67 -18.44 22.30
N ARG A 176 -16.75 -17.23 22.88
CA ARG A 176 -17.86 -16.85 23.76
C ARG A 176 -19.23 -16.92 23.08
N LEU A 177 -19.31 -16.49 21.81
CA LEU A 177 -20.56 -16.53 21.04
C LEU A 177 -20.98 -17.98 20.75
N ILE A 178 -20.03 -18.85 20.39
CA ILE A 178 -20.31 -20.27 20.13
C ILE A 178 -20.71 -21.00 21.42
N GLU A 179 -20.06 -20.70 22.54
CA GLU A 179 -20.42 -21.22 23.87
C GLU A 179 -21.82 -20.78 24.32
N GLN A 180 -22.30 -19.64 23.83
CA GLN A 180 -23.70 -19.18 23.99
C GLN A 180 -24.69 -19.86 23.04
N GLY A 181 -24.24 -20.83 22.23
CA GLY A 181 -25.06 -21.56 21.26
C GLY A 181 -25.29 -20.84 19.93
N LYS A 182 -24.54 -19.77 19.62
CA LYS A 182 -24.68 -19.04 18.36
C LYS A 182 -23.87 -19.68 17.23
N THR A 183 -24.41 -19.63 16.03
CA THR A 183 -23.72 -20.00 14.79
C THR A 183 -22.82 -18.85 14.34
N VAL A 184 -21.49 -19.03 14.44
CA VAL A 184 -20.50 -18.01 14.09
C VAL A 184 -19.71 -18.41 12.85
N LEU A 185 -19.72 -17.54 11.85
CA LEU A 185 -18.90 -17.67 10.65
C LEU A 185 -17.72 -16.70 10.68
N LEU A 186 -16.61 -17.12 10.07
CA LEU A 186 -15.42 -16.30 9.88
C LEU A 186 -15.06 -16.24 8.39
N THR A 187 -14.71 -15.05 7.91
CA THR A 187 -14.13 -14.86 6.58
C THR A 187 -12.97 -13.87 6.64
N ALA A 188 -12.04 -14.01 5.71
CA ALA A 188 -10.86 -13.18 5.55
C ALA A 188 -10.31 -13.36 4.13
N PRO A 189 -9.41 -12.48 3.64
CA PRO A 189 -8.85 -12.58 2.29
C PRO A 189 -8.17 -13.91 1.97
N ALA A 190 -7.57 -14.56 2.98
CA ALA A 190 -6.94 -15.86 2.82
C ALA A 190 -7.07 -16.69 4.10
N LYS A 191 -7.11 -18.02 3.97
CA LYS A 191 -7.17 -18.93 5.14
C LYS A 191 -5.95 -18.79 6.05
N ALA A 192 -4.79 -18.40 5.52
CA ALA A 192 -3.58 -18.21 6.32
C ALA A 192 -3.71 -17.03 7.32
N THR A 193 -4.51 -16.00 7.01
CA THR A 193 -4.62 -14.81 7.87
C THR A 193 -5.42 -15.07 9.14
N VAL A 194 -6.30 -16.09 9.15
CA VAL A 194 -7.11 -16.45 10.32
C VAL A 194 -6.40 -17.34 11.34
N ALA A 195 -5.14 -17.74 11.09
CA ALA A 195 -4.36 -18.55 12.03
C ALA A 195 -4.30 -17.93 13.44
N GLN A 196 -4.22 -16.60 13.51
CA GLN A 196 -4.23 -15.87 14.78
C GLN A 196 -5.61 -15.89 15.46
N VAL A 197 -6.70 -15.82 14.69
CA VAL A 197 -8.05 -15.97 15.25
C VAL A 197 -8.20 -17.36 15.89
N TYR A 198 -7.73 -18.40 15.20
CA TYR A 198 -7.78 -19.78 15.72
C TYR A 198 -6.88 -20.03 16.92
N LYS A 199 -5.67 -19.43 16.95
CA LYS A 199 -4.77 -19.53 18.11
C LYS A 199 -5.44 -19.03 19.41
N HIS A 200 -6.32 -18.04 19.31
CA HIS A 200 -6.99 -17.42 20.45
C HIS A 200 -8.44 -17.89 20.65
N ALA A 201 -8.95 -18.79 19.80
CA ALA A 201 -10.28 -19.35 19.94
C ALA A 201 -10.21 -20.71 20.63
N THR A 202 -10.86 -20.86 21.79
CA THR A 202 -11.05 -22.17 22.44
C THR A 202 -11.97 -23.06 21.60
N VAL A 203 -12.98 -22.44 20.97
CA VAL A 203 -13.87 -23.09 20.01
C VAL A 203 -13.78 -22.36 18.68
N ALA A 204 -13.29 -23.05 17.65
CA ALA A 204 -12.98 -22.44 16.36
C ALA A 204 -14.26 -22.13 15.55
N PRO A 205 -14.45 -20.88 15.07
CA PRO A 205 -15.54 -20.57 14.14
C PRO A 205 -15.30 -21.21 12.76
N ARG A 206 -16.39 -21.51 12.05
CA ARG A 206 -16.30 -22.06 10.70
C ARG A 206 -15.81 -20.99 9.72
N PHE A 207 -14.66 -21.22 9.09
CA PHE A 207 -14.15 -20.35 8.03
C PHE A 207 -14.81 -20.66 6.68
N ILE A 208 -15.18 -19.61 5.95
CA ILE A 208 -15.65 -19.68 4.55
C ILE A 208 -14.92 -18.61 3.75
N ALA A 209 -14.40 -18.99 2.59
CA ALA A 209 -13.72 -18.03 1.71
C ALA A 209 -14.68 -16.92 1.24
N PRO A 210 -14.21 -15.69 1.01
CA PRO A 210 -15.09 -14.56 0.66
C PRO A 210 -15.96 -14.84 -0.57
N ASP A 211 -15.39 -15.45 -1.61
CA ASP A 211 -16.09 -15.76 -2.86
C ASP A 211 -17.20 -16.80 -2.65
N GLU A 212 -16.93 -17.86 -1.89
CA GLU A 212 -17.92 -18.90 -1.54
C GLU A 212 -19.01 -18.33 -0.62
N LEU A 213 -18.63 -17.51 0.36
CA LEU A 213 -19.56 -16.92 1.34
C LEU A 213 -20.61 -16.06 0.63
N VAL A 214 -20.20 -15.28 -0.36
CA VAL A 214 -21.07 -14.34 -1.09
C VAL A 214 -21.96 -15.05 -2.12
N GLN A 215 -21.57 -16.23 -2.57
CA GLN A 215 -22.35 -17.08 -3.46
C GLN A 215 -23.40 -17.90 -2.69
N THR A 216 -23.00 -18.49 -1.56
CA THR A 216 -23.82 -19.45 -0.82
C THR A 216 -24.67 -18.81 0.28
N LEU A 217 -24.19 -17.71 0.88
CA LEU A 217 -24.85 -16.96 1.97
C LEU A 217 -25.49 -17.89 3.03
N PRO A 218 -24.72 -18.78 3.67
CA PRO A 218 -25.26 -19.69 4.67
C PRO A 218 -25.81 -18.94 5.88
N PRO A 219 -26.86 -19.47 6.55
CA PRO A 219 -27.41 -18.84 7.74
C PRO A 219 -26.38 -18.83 8.88
N ALA A 220 -26.28 -17.71 9.58
CA ALA A 220 -25.45 -17.56 10.76
C ALA A 220 -26.00 -16.44 11.66
N ASP A 221 -25.77 -16.57 12.96
CA ASP A 221 -26.15 -15.54 13.93
C ASP A 221 -25.16 -14.37 13.91
N VAL A 222 -23.87 -14.65 13.69
CA VAL A 222 -22.80 -13.64 13.64
C VAL A 222 -21.80 -13.96 12.53
N LEU A 223 -21.48 -12.96 11.70
CA LEU A 223 -20.38 -13.01 10.76
C LEU A 223 -19.18 -12.18 11.27
N LEU A 224 -18.00 -12.79 11.33
CA LEU A 224 -16.75 -12.11 11.60
C LEU A 224 -15.95 -11.97 10.29
N VAL A 225 -15.55 -10.75 9.96
CA VAL A 225 -14.72 -10.44 8.78
C VAL A 225 -13.39 -9.88 9.28
N ASP A 226 -12.30 -10.65 9.15
CA ASP A 226 -10.96 -10.17 9.47
C ASP A 226 -10.27 -9.60 8.21
N GLU A 227 -9.42 -8.58 8.40
CA GLU A 227 -8.83 -7.75 7.34
C GLU A 227 -9.83 -7.29 6.26
N ALA A 228 -10.96 -6.73 6.69
CA ALA A 228 -12.04 -6.30 5.81
C ALA A 228 -11.57 -5.34 4.68
N ALA A 229 -10.60 -4.44 4.92
CA ALA A 229 -10.11 -3.53 3.88
C ALA A 229 -9.41 -4.19 2.69
N ALA A 230 -9.01 -5.46 2.82
CA ALA A 230 -8.47 -6.22 1.71
C ALA A 230 -9.56 -6.88 0.83
N LEU A 231 -10.84 -6.79 1.22
CA LEU A 231 -11.98 -7.27 0.45
C LEU A 231 -12.68 -6.12 -0.30
N PRO A 232 -13.28 -6.37 -1.48
CA PRO A 232 -14.01 -5.35 -2.23
C PRO A 232 -15.18 -4.76 -1.42
N VAL A 233 -15.33 -3.43 -1.41
CA VAL A 233 -16.46 -2.73 -0.74
C VAL A 233 -17.84 -3.30 -1.14
N PRO A 234 -18.14 -3.55 -2.44
CA PRO A 234 -19.45 -4.10 -2.83
C PRO A 234 -19.72 -5.47 -2.21
N LEU A 235 -18.68 -6.29 -2.04
CA LEU A 235 -18.76 -7.60 -1.40
C LEU A 235 -19.18 -7.43 0.08
N LEU A 236 -18.49 -6.54 0.80
CA LEU A 236 -18.76 -6.29 2.22
C LEU A 236 -20.14 -5.68 2.47
N LEU A 237 -20.58 -4.78 1.60
CA LEU A 237 -21.94 -4.23 1.66
C LEU A 237 -23.00 -5.32 1.41
N LYS A 238 -22.77 -6.23 0.46
CA LYS A 238 -23.65 -7.38 0.23
C LYS A 238 -23.72 -8.30 1.47
N LEU A 239 -22.59 -8.52 2.15
CA LEU A 239 -22.55 -9.28 3.40
C LEU A 239 -23.30 -8.55 4.52
N ALA A 240 -23.09 -7.23 4.68
CA ALA A 240 -23.79 -6.42 5.68
C ALA A 240 -25.31 -6.37 5.48
N ALA A 241 -25.77 -6.41 4.23
CA ALA A 241 -27.19 -6.45 3.91
C ALA A 241 -27.85 -7.80 4.25
N TYR A 242 -27.09 -8.90 4.18
CA TYR A 242 -27.60 -10.25 4.47
C TYR A 242 -27.48 -10.61 5.96
N TYR A 243 -26.32 -10.41 6.56
CA TYR A 243 -26.05 -10.76 7.95
C TYR A 243 -26.36 -9.57 8.87
N ARG A 244 -27.40 -9.71 9.70
CA ARG A 244 -27.82 -8.66 10.65
C ARG A 244 -26.72 -8.26 11.64
N LEU A 245 -25.95 -9.24 12.14
CA LEU A 245 -24.86 -9.02 13.09
C LEU A 245 -23.53 -9.39 12.43
N VAL A 246 -22.75 -8.36 12.09
CA VAL A 246 -21.45 -8.52 11.43
C VAL A 246 -20.39 -7.66 12.10
N VAL A 247 -19.18 -8.21 12.23
CA VAL A 247 -17.99 -7.50 12.70
C VAL A 247 -17.01 -7.35 11.55
N PHE A 248 -16.73 -6.12 11.15
CA PHE A 248 -15.70 -5.79 10.18
C PHE A 248 -14.44 -5.33 10.91
N ALA A 249 -13.44 -6.18 10.97
CA ALA A 249 -12.16 -5.86 11.59
C ALA A 249 -11.15 -5.50 10.50
N THR A 250 -10.49 -4.34 10.61
CA THR A 250 -9.51 -3.91 9.61
C THR A 250 -8.31 -3.21 10.21
N THR A 251 -7.15 -3.40 9.59
CA THR A 251 -5.94 -2.65 9.92
C THR A 251 -6.03 -1.23 9.36
N LEU A 252 -5.77 -0.20 10.16
CA LEU A 252 -5.77 1.21 9.74
C LEU A 252 -4.44 1.62 9.10
N HIS A 253 -3.36 1.52 9.87
CA HIS A 253 -1.99 1.83 9.43
C HIS A 253 -1.18 0.53 9.33
N GLY A 254 -0.54 0.32 8.19
CA GLY A 254 0.27 -0.86 7.93
C GLY A 254 0.75 -0.93 6.48
N TYR A 255 1.68 -1.85 6.21
CA TYR A 255 2.30 -2.00 4.89
C TYR A 255 1.32 -2.40 3.77
N GLU A 256 0.12 -2.87 4.12
CA GLU A 256 -0.89 -3.33 3.17
C GLU A 256 -1.60 -2.17 2.47
N GLY A 257 -1.51 -0.94 3.01
CA GLY A 257 -1.90 0.27 2.29
C GLY A 257 -3.41 0.45 2.06
N SER A 258 -4.23 -0.42 2.64
CA SER A 258 -5.66 -0.52 2.34
C SER A 258 -6.56 0.13 3.39
N GLY A 259 -6.09 0.38 4.61
CA GLY A 259 -6.94 0.63 5.76
C GLY A 259 -7.80 1.91 5.72
N ARG A 260 -7.19 3.08 5.51
CA ARG A 260 -7.84 4.35 5.87
C ARG A 260 -8.82 4.89 4.82
N GLY A 261 -8.37 5.01 3.56
CA GLY A 261 -9.23 5.48 2.46
C GLY A 261 -10.42 4.54 2.20
N PHE A 262 -10.18 3.24 2.31
CA PHE A 262 -11.23 2.23 2.32
C PHE A 262 -12.18 2.42 3.50
N SER A 263 -11.66 2.53 4.74
CA SER A 263 -12.50 2.57 5.95
C SER A 263 -13.44 3.77 5.92
N LEU A 264 -12.98 4.94 5.47
CA LEU A 264 -13.84 6.12 5.30
C LEU A 264 -14.97 5.86 4.29
N ARG A 265 -14.65 5.35 3.09
CA ARG A 265 -15.66 5.06 2.06
C ARG A 265 -16.64 3.99 2.51
N PHE A 266 -16.15 2.90 3.09
CA PHE A 266 -16.98 1.81 3.58
C PHE A 266 -17.91 2.27 4.72
N GLN A 267 -17.40 3.06 5.66
CA GLN A 267 -18.23 3.68 6.71
C GLN A 267 -19.34 4.55 6.10
N THR A 268 -19.02 5.39 5.12
CA THR A 268 -20.02 6.23 4.43
C THR A 268 -21.09 5.40 3.72
N GLU A 269 -20.71 4.33 3.01
CA GLU A 269 -21.68 3.48 2.32
C GLU A 269 -22.49 2.60 3.28
N LEU A 270 -21.88 2.07 4.35
CA LEU A 270 -22.58 1.27 5.36
C LEU A 270 -23.59 2.13 6.14
N ALA A 271 -23.27 3.40 6.43
CA ALA A 271 -24.17 4.36 7.08
C ALA A 271 -25.46 4.60 6.28
N LYS A 272 -25.44 4.42 4.95
CA LYS A 272 -26.65 4.52 4.11
C LYS A 272 -27.59 3.33 4.27
N GLN A 273 -27.08 2.18 4.75
CA GLN A 273 -27.83 0.93 4.87
C GLN A 273 -28.26 0.64 6.31
N SER A 274 -27.41 0.98 7.30
CA SER A 274 -27.66 0.65 8.71
C SER A 274 -26.84 1.52 9.67
N THR A 275 -27.30 1.62 10.92
CA THR A 275 -26.46 2.12 12.02
C THR A 275 -25.40 1.08 12.37
N PHE A 276 -24.21 1.53 12.76
CA PHE A 276 -23.12 0.64 13.18
C PHE A 276 -22.38 1.22 14.39
N LYS A 277 -21.72 0.35 15.15
CA LYS A 277 -20.83 0.72 16.25
C LYS A 277 -19.39 0.80 15.73
N LEU A 278 -18.71 1.90 16.00
CA LEU A 278 -17.28 2.03 15.71
C LEU A 278 -16.48 1.81 17.00
N MET A 279 -15.48 0.94 16.96
CA MET A 279 -14.52 0.73 18.06
C MET A 279 -13.09 0.78 17.54
N ARG A 280 -12.17 1.29 18.36
CA ARG A 280 -10.74 1.35 18.04
C ARG A 280 -9.91 0.62 19.09
N LEU A 281 -8.96 -0.21 18.64
CA LEU A 281 -7.86 -0.75 19.44
C LEU A 281 -6.62 0.09 19.17
N SER A 282 -6.09 0.72 20.21
CA SER A 282 -4.92 1.60 20.14
C SER A 282 -3.75 1.07 20.95
N GLN A 283 -4.02 0.31 22.02
CA GLN A 283 -2.99 -0.24 22.89
C GLN A 283 -2.25 -1.38 22.18
N PRO A 284 -0.91 -1.29 22.04
CA PRO A 284 -0.09 -2.39 21.56
C PRO A 284 -0.26 -3.62 22.46
N MET A 285 -0.30 -4.82 21.88
CA MET A 285 -0.31 -6.06 22.66
C MET A 285 1.01 -6.83 22.60
N ARG A 286 1.84 -6.56 21.57
CA ARG A 286 3.09 -7.29 21.34
C ARG A 286 4.33 -6.62 21.95
N TRP A 287 4.29 -5.31 22.12
CA TRP A 287 5.39 -4.47 22.61
C TRP A 287 4.82 -3.28 23.39
N ALA A 288 5.65 -2.43 23.99
CA ALA A 288 5.16 -1.33 24.82
C ALA A 288 4.58 -0.17 23.99
N ALA A 289 3.75 0.67 24.61
CA ALA A 289 3.43 1.97 24.01
C ALA A 289 4.71 2.79 23.78
N ASN A 290 4.76 3.54 22.67
CA ASN A 290 5.93 4.30 22.25
C ASN A 290 7.17 3.43 22.02
N ASP A 291 6.97 2.21 21.51
CA ASP A 291 8.06 1.38 21.02
C ASP A 291 8.89 2.16 19.99
N PRO A 292 10.20 2.31 20.21
CA PRO A 292 11.02 3.07 19.30
C PRO A 292 10.91 2.42 17.93
N LEU A 293 11.21 1.10 17.78
CA LEU A 293 11.21 0.38 16.50
C LEU A 293 9.93 0.64 15.69
N GLU A 294 8.76 0.53 16.33
CA GLU A 294 7.48 0.88 15.71
C GLU A 294 7.46 2.33 15.18
N ALA A 295 7.89 3.30 15.98
CA ALA A 295 7.97 4.70 15.58
C ALA A 295 8.92 4.92 14.38
N PHE A 296 10.11 4.31 14.35
CA PHE A 296 11.01 4.40 13.19
C PHE A 296 10.35 3.86 11.95
N ILE A 297 9.80 2.65 12.03
CA ILE A 297 9.21 1.99 10.86
C ILE A 297 8.05 2.81 10.34
N ASN A 298 7.21 3.34 11.23
CA ASN A 298 6.10 4.22 10.86
C ASN A 298 6.59 5.49 10.16
N GLN A 299 7.67 6.12 10.63
CA GLN A 299 8.24 7.32 10.02
C GLN A 299 8.97 7.00 8.71
N ALA A 300 9.86 6.01 8.70
CA ALA A 300 10.66 5.61 7.56
C ALA A 300 9.79 5.15 6.37
N CYS A 301 8.68 4.46 6.66
CA CYS A 301 7.75 3.95 5.65
C CYS A 301 6.49 4.83 5.48
N LEU A 302 6.38 5.96 6.18
CA LEU A 302 5.21 6.86 6.16
C LEU A 302 3.87 6.13 6.37
N LEU A 303 3.81 5.22 7.35
CA LEU A 303 2.62 4.41 7.61
C LEU A 303 1.51 5.18 8.35
N ALA A 304 1.91 6.14 9.18
CA ALA A 304 1.01 6.98 9.96
C ALA A 304 0.99 8.38 9.36
N THR A 305 0.00 8.65 8.53
CA THR A 305 -0.15 9.94 7.86
C THR A 305 -1.52 10.51 8.17
N ASP A 306 -1.62 11.61 8.91
CA ASP A 306 -2.88 12.27 9.18
C ASP A 306 -3.36 13.15 8.02
N SER A 307 -4.68 13.30 7.90
CA SER A 307 -5.24 14.27 6.96
C SER A 307 -4.97 15.67 7.50
N PRO A 308 -4.57 16.62 6.66
CA PRO A 308 -4.35 17.99 7.12
C PRO A 308 -5.66 18.60 7.63
N ASP A 309 -5.55 19.44 8.66
CA ASP A 309 -6.65 20.29 9.08
C ASP A 309 -6.87 21.38 8.03
N ILE A 310 -8.08 21.44 7.50
CA ILE A 310 -8.50 22.40 6.48
C ILE A 310 -9.44 23.48 7.03
N SER A 311 -9.66 23.52 8.34
CA SER A 311 -10.62 24.44 8.99
C SER A 311 -10.28 25.92 8.77
N ALA A 312 -9.01 26.23 8.52
CA ALA A 312 -8.52 27.58 8.25
C ALA A 312 -8.64 28.02 6.77
N LEU A 313 -9.11 27.14 5.87
CA LEU A 313 -9.26 27.47 4.45
C LEU A 313 -10.62 28.14 4.19
N ASP A 314 -10.64 29.46 4.06
CA ASP A 314 -11.86 30.22 3.76
C ASP A 314 -12.39 29.93 2.33
N ALA A 315 -11.70 30.46 1.31
CA ALA A 315 -12.04 30.32 -0.10
C ALA A 315 -10.96 29.52 -0.84
N LEU A 316 -11.37 28.57 -1.69
CA LEU A 316 -10.44 27.74 -2.46
C LEU A 316 -9.80 28.54 -3.60
N GLN A 317 -8.54 28.91 -3.42
CA GLN A 317 -7.66 29.53 -4.42
C GLN A 317 -6.36 28.72 -4.49
N PRO A 318 -6.41 27.49 -5.06
CA PRO A 318 -5.25 26.62 -5.12
C PRO A 318 -4.18 27.16 -6.07
N THR A 319 -2.92 27.05 -5.66
CA THR A 319 -1.76 27.30 -6.52
C THR A 319 -1.20 25.99 -7.04
N TYR A 320 -0.93 25.93 -8.35
CA TYR A 320 -0.27 24.80 -8.99
C TYR A 320 1.26 24.87 -8.80
N CYS A 321 1.87 23.73 -8.50
CA CYS A 321 3.32 23.57 -8.46
C CYS A 321 3.75 22.20 -9.00
N GLN A 322 4.84 22.15 -9.77
CA GLN A 322 5.55 20.90 -10.06
C GLN A 322 6.62 20.71 -8.99
N LEU A 323 6.51 19.66 -8.17
CA LEU A 323 7.44 19.44 -7.06
C LEU A 323 8.72 18.77 -7.53
N SER A 324 9.86 19.32 -7.10
CA SER A 324 11.14 18.64 -7.20
C SER A 324 11.23 17.52 -6.17
N ARG A 325 11.61 16.32 -6.60
CA ARG A 325 11.86 15.19 -5.68
C ARG A 325 13.06 15.45 -4.76
N ASN A 326 14.00 16.30 -5.18
CA ASN A 326 15.13 16.70 -4.34
C ASN A 326 14.69 17.65 -3.22
N GLU A 327 13.74 18.54 -3.47
CA GLU A 327 13.16 19.41 -2.44
C GLU A 327 12.25 18.58 -1.52
N LEU A 328 11.43 17.71 -2.11
CA LEU A 328 10.48 16.87 -1.38
C LEU A 328 11.16 15.98 -0.34
N VAL A 329 12.34 15.42 -0.63
CA VAL A 329 13.06 14.57 0.33
C VAL A 329 13.68 15.37 1.48
N GLN A 330 13.87 16.68 1.32
CA GLN A 330 14.36 17.57 2.38
C GLN A 330 13.23 18.11 3.26
N ASP A 331 12.01 18.24 2.72
CA ASP A 331 10.82 18.65 3.46
C ASP A 331 9.97 17.44 3.87
N GLU A 332 10.24 16.92 5.07
CA GLU A 332 9.54 15.75 5.61
C GLU A 332 8.04 16.00 5.81
N ALA A 333 7.64 17.24 6.13
CA ALA A 333 6.23 17.58 6.33
C ALA A 333 5.47 17.59 5.00
N LEU A 334 6.05 18.17 3.94
CA LEU A 334 5.47 18.11 2.60
C LEU A 334 5.43 16.67 2.06
N LEU A 335 6.49 15.88 2.27
CA LEU A 335 6.52 14.47 1.88
C LEU A 335 5.44 13.66 2.57
N GLN A 336 5.24 13.89 3.88
CA GLN A 336 4.14 13.29 4.64
C GLN A 336 2.79 13.66 4.04
N GLN A 337 2.53 14.94 3.74
CA GLN A 337 1.26 15.38 3.13
C GLN A 337 1.02 14.74 1.75
N VAL A 338 2.05 14.68 0.89
CA VAL A 338 1.98 14.06 -0.44
C VAL A 338 1.62 12.58 -0.31
N PHE A 339 2.34 11.84 0.54
CA PHE A 339 2.11 10.41 0.70
C PHE A 339 0.78 10.12 1.41
N ALA A 340 0.38 10.93 2.40
CA ALA A 340 -0.92 10.86 3.06
C ALA A 340 -2.07 10.91 2.05
N LEU A 341 -1.99 11.85 1.11
CA LEU A 341 -3.01 12.08 0.12
C LEU A 341 -3.10 10.90 -0.87
N LEU A 342 -1.96 10.33 -1.26
CA LEU A 342 -1.88 9.13 -2.10
C LEU A 342 -2.44 7.89 -1.40
N VAL A 343 -2.18 7.71 -0.11
CA VAL A 343 -2.73 6.61 0.72
C VAL A 343 -4.24 6.77 0.90
N ASN A 344 -4.73 7.99 1.14
CA ASN A 344 -6.16 8.23 1.36
C ASN A 344 -7.03 8.03 0.10
N ALA A 345 -6.49 8.28 -1.09
CA ALA A 345 -7.26 8.20 -2.33
C ALA A 345 -7.32 6.79 -2.95
N HIS A 346 -6.36 5.91 -2.63
CA HIS A 346 -6.19 4.62 -3.29
C HIS A 346 -6.19 3.45 -2.31
N TYR A 347 -6.79 2.34 -2.73
CA TYR A 347 -7.05 1.16 -1.91
C TYR A 347 -5.81 0.28 -1.65
N GLN A 348 -4.66 0.59 -2.26
CA GLN A 348 -3.41 -0.19 -2.19
C GLN A 348 -2.18 0.71 -2.39
N THR A 349 -1.92 1.65 -1.48
CA THR A 349 -0.66 2.42 -1.49
C THR A 349 0.32 1.76 -0.52
N ARG A 350 1.37 1.15 -1.05
CA ARG A 350 2.32 0.35 -0.27
C ARG A 350 3.57 1.16 0.09
N PRO A 351 4.30 0.81 1.15
CA PRO A 351 5.59 1.43 1.47
C PRO A 351 6.57 1.47 0.29
N SER A 352 6.60 0.43 -0.56
CA SER A 352 7.43 0.44 -1.77
C SER A 352 7.13 1.58 -2.74
N ASP A 353 5.90 2.09 -2.73
CA ASP A 353 5.49 3.20 -3.62
C ASP A 353 6.20 4.49 -3.23
N LEU A 354 6.56 4.68 -1.95
CA LEU A 354 7.42 5.79 -1.51
C LEU A 354 8.78 5.73 -2.18
N ARG A 355 9.34 4.53 -2.29
CA ARG A 355 10.65 4.33 -2.93
C ARG A 355 10.57 4.62 -4.42
N GLN A 356 9.53 4.12 -5.10
CA GLN A 356 9.28 4.45 -6.49
C GLN A 356 9.08 5.97 -6.70
N LEU A 357 8.28 6.62 -5.85
CA LEU A 357 7.98 8.05 -5.92
C LEU A 357 9.26 8.90 -5.85
N LEU A 358 10.18 8.55 -4.95
CA LEU A 358 11.41 9.31 -4.74
C LEU A 358 12.50 8.96 -5.77
N ASP A 359 12.70 7.67 -6.05
CA ASP A 359 13.90 7.21 -6.77
C ASP A 359 13.68 6.95 -8.27
N ALA A 360 12.48 6.57 -8.72
CA ALA A 360 12.29 6.14 -10.11
C ALA A 360 12.52 7.30 -11.11
N PRO A 361 13.40 7.15 -12.11
CA PRO A 361 13.86 8.28 -12.93
C PRO A 361 12.73 8.92 -13.75
N ASN A 362 11.74 8.13 -14.12
CA ASN A 362 10.63 8.53 -14.99
C ASN A 362 9.40 9.10 -14.27
N ILE A 363 9.52 9.48 -12.99
CA ILE A 363 8.40 10.03 -12.19
C ILE A 363 8.47 11.55 -12.06
N THR A 364 7.32 12.21 -12.23
CA THR A 364 7.12 13.63 -11.92
C THR A 364 5.88 13.83 -11.04
N LEU A 365 5.93 14.83 -10.17
CA LEU A 365 4.86 15.15 -9.21
C LEU A 365 4.31 16.54 -9.47
N HIS A 366 2.99 16.63 -9.47
CA HIS A 366 2.25 17.86 -9.68
C HIS A 366 1.22 18.03 -8.57
N VAL A 367 1.13 19.22 -7.99
CA VAL A 367 0.28 19.46 -6.82
C VAL A 367 -0.54 20.72 -6.94
N LEU A 368 -1.66 20.75 -6.22
CA LEU A 368 -2.36 21.97 -5.85
C LEU A 368 -2.19 22.17 -4.34
N SER A 369 -1.74 23.35 -3.95
CA SER A 369 -1.58 23.73 -2.54
C SER A 369 -2.16 25.10 -2.25
N GLN A 370 -2.59 25.32 -1.01
CA GLN A 370 -3.03 26.61 -0.51
C GLN A 370 -2.59 26.78 0.94
N GLN A 371 -1.95 27.91 1.27
CA GLN A 371 -1.51 28.21 2.65
C GLN A 371 -0.74 27.04 3.31
N ASN A 372 0.22 26.45 2.58
CA ASN A 372 1.03 25.27 2.98
C ASN A 372 0.25 23.96 3.20
N VAL A 373 -1.04 23.92 2.85
CA VAL A 373 -1.85 22.70 2.86
C VAL A 373 -1.94 22.13 1.44
N LEU A 374 -1.59 20.85 1.29
CA LEU A 374 -1.72 20.12 0.04
C LEU A 374 -3.17 19.72 -0.21
N LEU A 375 -3.77 20.20 -1.31
CA LEU A 375 -5.18 19.95 -1.64
C LEU A 375 -5.37 18.81 -2.64
N ALA A 376 -4.45 18.71 -3.61
CA ALA A 376 -4.45 17.68 -4.63
C ALA A 376 -3.02 17.29 -5.03
N VAL A 377 -2.82 16.03 -5.43
CA VAL A 377 -1.57 15.52 -5.99
C VAL A 377 -1.85 14.64 -7.20
N LEU A 378 -0.99 14.74 -8.20
CA LEU A 378 -0.96 13.90 -9.38
C LEU A 378 0.47 13.42 -9.61
N VAL A 379 0.62 12.11 -9.81
CA VAL A 379 1.90 11.46 -10.09
C VAL A 379 1.87 10.96 -11.53
N LEU A 380 2.80 11.44 -12.33
CA LEU A 380 3.02 10.97 -13.70
C LEU A 380 4.17 9.98 -13.76
N SER A 381 4.12 9.12 -14.76
CA SER A 381 5.19 8.22 -15.16
C SER A 381 5.39 8.28 -16.66
N ARG A 382 6.60 8.64 -17.10
CA ARG A 382 6.97 8.61 -18.52
C ARG A 382 7.08 7.16 -18.99
N GLU A 383 6.40 6.83 -20.07
CA GLU A 383 6.35 5.51 -20.70
C GLU A 383 6.48 5.60 -22.22
N GLY A 384 6.67 4.45 -22.89
CA GLY A 384 6.76 4.36 -24.34
C GLY A 384 8.14 4.72 -24.85
N SER A 385 8.22 5.28 -26.07
CA SER A 385 9.50 5.54 -26.74
C SER A 385 10.37 4.28 -26.88
N LEU A 386 9.72 3.11 -27.02
CA LEU A 386 10.41 1.85 -27.20
C LEU A 386 10.90 1.70 -28.64
N GLU A 387 12.01 1.00 -28.81
CA GLU A 387 12.56 0.71 -30.13
C GLU A 387 11.55 -0.05 -31.00
N PRO A 388 11.47 0.22 -32.32
CA PRO A 388 10.50 -0.42 -33.21
C PRO A 388 10.56 -1.96 -33.17
N GLU A 389 11.76 -2.54 -33.07
CA GLU A 389 11.95 -3.99 -32.95
C GLU A 389 11.29 -4.55 -31.68
N LEU A 390 11.46 -3.87 -30.54
CA LEU A 390 10.85 -4.26 -29.28
C LEU A 390 9.32 -4.07 -29.31
N SER A 391 8.84 -3.00 -29.92
CA SER A 391 7.42 -2.73 -30.18
C SER A 391 6.77 -3.86 -30.97
N GLU A 392 7.40 -4.33 -32.05
CA GLU A 392 6.96 -5.48 -32.84
C GLU A 392 6.95 -6.78 -32.03
N GLN A 393 8.02 -7.04 -31.26
CA GLN A 393 8.09 -8.22 -30.38
C GLN A 393 6.99 -8.21 -29.30
N ILE A 394 6.62 -7.04 -28.77
CA ILE A 394 5.48 -6.88 -27.84
C ILE A 394 4.16 -7.15 -28.56
N TYR A 395 3.98 -6.61 -29.77
CA TYR A 395 2.77 -6.82 -30.59
C TYR A 395 2.50 -8.31 -30.83
N HIS A 396 3.55 -9.08 -31.13
CA HIS A 396 3.47 -10.54 -31.30
C HIS A 396 3.48 -11.33 -29.99
N GLY A 397 3.58 -10.69 -28.82
CA GLY A 397 3.61 -11.36 -27.52
C GLY A 397 4.90 -12.14 -27.25
N LYS A 398 5.98 -11.88 -27.98
CA LYS A 398 7.30 -12.52 -27.81
C LYS A 398 8.06 -11.96 -26.60
N ARG A 399 7.81 -10.69 -26.27
CA ARG A 399 8.48 -9.97 -25.17
C ARG A 399 7.48 -9.17 -24.36
N ARG A 400 7.80 -9.00 -23.07
CA ARG A 400 7.07 -8.14 -22.13
C ARG A 400 8.07 -7.46 -21.19
N PRO A 401 8.70 -6.35 -21.61
CA PRO A 401 9.64 -5.63 -20.77
C PRO A 401 8.97 -5.15 -19.47
N HIS A 402 9.76 -4.98 -18.42
CA HIS A 402 9.28 -4.41 -17.17
C HIS A 402 8.94 -2.92 -17.36
N GLY A 403 7.82 -2.44 -16.79
CA GLY A 403 7.34 -1.08 -16.98
C GLY A 403 6.30 -0.92 -18.10
N HIS A 404 6.09 0.30 -18.59
CA HIS A 404 5.24 0.65 -19.75
C HIS A 404 3.86 -0.05 -19.85
N PRO A 405 3.07 -0.18 -18.77
CA PRO A 405 1.78 -0.87 -18.81
C PRO A 405 0.82 -0.34 -19.86
N ILE A 406 0.74 0.97 -20.10
CA ILE A 406 -0.19 1.53 -21.07
C ILE A 406 0.27 1.26 -22.51
N PRO A 407 1.47 1.67 -22.94
CA PRO A 407 1.94 1.41 -24.30
C PRO A 407 1.97 -0.09 -24.65
N GLN A 408 2.42 -0.95 -23.73
CA GLN A 408 2.43 -2.40 -23.96
C GLN A 408 1.02 -2.98 -24.08
N SER A 409 0.09 -2.53 -23.25
CA SER A 409 -1.31 -2.98 -23.32
C SER A 409 -1.98 -2.55 -24.62
N LEU A 410 -1.76 -1.32 -25.07
CA LEU A 410 -2.31 -0.83 -26.33
C LEU A 410 -1.73 -1.62 -27.51
N THR A 411 -0.43 -1.87 -27.50
CA THR A 411 0.27 -2.63 -28.54
C THR A 411 -0.22 -4.09 -28.59
N PHE A 412 -0.18 -4.80 -27.47
CA PHE A 412 -0.48 -6.25 -27.44
C PHE A 412 -1.98 -6.54 -27.38
N HIS A 413 -2.73 -5.89 -26.50
CA HIS A 413 -4.14 -6.23 -26.25
C HIS A 413 -5.13 -5.46 -27.12
N ALA A 414 -4.85 -4.19 -27.45
CA ALA A 414 -5.70 -3.42 -28.35
C ALA A 414 -5.26 -3.52 -29.83
N ARG A 415 -4.18 -4.28 -30.11
CA ARG A 415 -3.62 -4.49 -31.44
C ARG A 415 -3.28 -3.19 -32.17
N LEU A 416 -2.88 -2.15 -31.43
CA LEU A 416 -2.44 -0.87 -31.98
C LEU A 416 -0.93 -0.92 -32.23
N GLN A 417 -0.54 -1.30 -33.45
CA GLN A 417 0.87 -1.33 -33.85
C GLN A 417 1.48 0.09 -33.76
N GLY A 418 2.70 0.19 -33.23
CA GLY A 418 3.36 1.49 -33.02
C GLY A 418 2.97 2.22 -31.72
N ALA A 419 2.00 1.73 -30.94
CA ALA A 419 1.63 2.38 -29.68
C ALA A 419 2.79 2.44 -28.66
N ALA A 420 3.64 1.42 -28.64
CA ALA A 420 4.83 1.34 -27.78
C ALA A 420 5.96 2.31 -28.18
N GLU A 421 6.02 2.71 -29.45
CA GLU A 421 7.02 3.65 -29.98
C GLU A 421 6.70 5.10 -29.61
N LEU A 422 5.42 5.42 -29.41
CA LEU A 422 4.98 6.75 -29.00
C LEU A 422 5.34 7.02 -27.53
N SER A 423 5.65 8.28 -27.22
CA SER A 423 5.89 8.73 -25.86
C SER A 423 4.58 8.97 -25.09
N CYS A 424 4.51 8.51 -23.84
CA CYS A 424 3.30 8.52 -23.03
C CYS A 424 3.58 9.13 -21.65
N GLU A 425 2.77 10.11 -21.23
CA GLU A 425 2.66 10.46 -19.81
C GLU A 425 1.54 9.63 -19.19
N ARG A 426 1.90 8.65 -18.36
CA ARG A 426 0.89 7.89 -17.62
C ARG A 426 0.53 8.60 -16.33
N ILE A 427 -0.75 8.90 -16.14
CA ILE A 427 -1.30 9.26 -14.83
C ILE A 427 -1.30 8.01 -13.96
N MET A 428 -0.31 7.90 -13.07
CA MET A 428 -0.23 6.80 -12.11
C MET A 428 -1.29 6.92 -11.03
N ARG A 429 -1.44 8.13 -10.51
CA ARG A 429 -2.28 8.47 -9.37
C ARG A 429 -2.74 9.91 -9.52
N ILE A 430 -4.00 10.14 -9.16
CA ILE A 430 -4.56 11.48 -8.94
C ILE A 430 -5.40 11.40 -7.67
N ALA A 431 -5.12 12.30 -6.74
CA ALA A 431 -5.74 12.31 -5.42
C ALA A 431 -6.11 13.74 -5.04
N VAL A 432 -7.33 13.91 -4.51
CA VAL A 432 -7.85 15.16 -3.96
C VAL A 432 -8.30 14.88 -2.54
N LEU A 433 -8.07 15.82 -1.62
CA LEU A 433 -8.49 15.70 -0.24
C LEU A 433 -9.96 15.26 -0.17
N PRO A 434 -10.31 14.21 0.62
CA PRO A 434 -11.67 13.67 0.64
C PRO A 434 -12.77 14.71 0.88
N SER A 435 -12.54 15.65 1.80
CA SER A 435 -13.44 16.76 2.13
C SER A 435 -13.61 17.82 1.03
N LEU A 436 -12.74 17.82 0.03
CA LEU A 436 -12.73 18.76 -1.10
C LEU A 436 -13.01 18.09 -2.45
N GLN A 437 -13.41 16.81 -2.44
CA GLN A 437 -13.84 16.12 -3.66
C GLN A 437 -15.09 16.77 -4.26
N ASN A 438 -15.28 16.57 -5.56
CA ASN A 438 -16.39 17.17 -6.34
C ASN A 438 -16.41 18.71 -6.40
N LYS A 439 -15.34 19.40 -5.97
CA LYS A 439 -15.17 20.86 -6.10
C LYS A 439 -14.32 21.30 -7.31
N GLY A 440 -14.10 20.41 -8.29
CA GLY A 440 -13.35 20.71 -9.51
C GLY A 440 -11.81 20.71 -9.40
N LEU A 441 -11.23 20.57 -8.20
CA LEU A 441 -9.77 20.59 -7.98
C LEU A 441 -9.00 19.59 -8.85
N GLY A 442 -9.52 18.37 -9.01
CA GLY A 442 -8.89 17.35 -9.85
C GLY A 442 -8.83 17.78 -11.34
N GLN A 443 -9.87 18.46 -11.83
CA GLN A 443 -9.89 18.98 -13.20
C GLN A 443 -8.95 20.17 -13.37
N ILE A 444 -8.85 21.05 -12.37
CA ILE A 444 -7.88 22.16 -12.36
C ILE A 444 -6.46 21.61 -12.45
N LEU A 445 -6.11 20.62 -11.61
CA LEU A 445 -4.79 20.00 -11.64
C LEU A 445 -4.52 19.33 -13.00
N LEU A 446 -5.49 18.61 -13.55
CA LEU A 446 -5.34 17.99 -14.88
C LEU A 446 -5.08 19.01 -15.99
N LYS A 447 -5.73 20.17 -15.98
CA LYS A 447 -5.47 21.22 -16.98
C LYS A 447 -4.01 21.67 -16.98
N HIS A 448 -3.44 21.90 -15.80
CA HIS A 448 -2.01 22.23 -15.68
C HIS A 448 -1.10 21.09 -16.14
N VAL A 449 -1.45 19.85 -15.81
CA VAL A 449 -0.66 18.67 -16.16
C VAL A 449 -0.73 18.37 -17.67
N ILE A 450 -1.88 18.60 -18.32
CA ILE A 450 -2.01 18.51 -19.78
C ILE A 450 -1.16 19.59 -20.45
N HIS A 451 -1.15 20.81 -19.92
CA HIS A 451 -0.26 21.86 -20.42
C HIS A 451 1.22 21.47 -20.29
N TYR A 452 1.62 20.93 -19.13
CA TYR A 452 2.97 20.39 -18.91
C TYR A 452 3.32 19.30 -19.94
N ALA A 453 2.45 18.32 -20.16
CA ALA A 453 2.72 17.23 -21.10
C ALA A 453 2.90 17.70 -22.55
N ASN A 454 2.16 18.74 -22.96
CA ASN A 454 2.34 19.41 -24.25
C ASN A 454 3.69 20.13 -24.34
N GLN A 455 4.12 20.82 -23.27
CA GLN A 455 5.44 21.45 -23.22
C GLN A 455 6.59 20.42 -23.29
N GLN A 456 6.38 19.22 -22.72
CA GLN A 456 7.33 18.10 -22.81
C GLN A 456 7.27 17.36 -24.16
N LEU A 457 6.50 17.86 -25.14
CA LEU A 457 6.35 17.27 -26.48
C LEU A 457 6.00 15.78 -26.45
N THR A 458 5.13 15.40 -25.52
CA THR A 458 4.65 14.02 -25.38
C THR A 458 3.64 13.70 -26.48
N ASP A 459 3.63 12.48 -27.00
CA ASP A 459 2.66 12.07 -28.02
C ASP A 459 1.24 11.96 -27.47
N TYR A 460 1.08 11.38 -26.27
CA TYR A 460 -0.22 11.24 -25.62
C TYR A 460 -0.10 11.11 -24.10
N MET A 461 -1.23 11.29 -23.41
CA MET A 461 -1.40 10.99 -21.99
C MET A 461 -2.30 9.77 -21.83
N GLY A 462 -2.02 8.94 -20.83
CA GLY A 462 -2.78 7.72 -20.59
C GLY A 462 -3.14 7.53 -19.12
N VAL A 463 -4.27 6.87 -18.87
CA VAL A 463 -4.66 6.42 -17.54
C VAL A 463 -5.28 5.03 -17.60
N SER A 464 -4.99 4.21 -16.58
CA SER A 464 -5.59 2.89 -16.40
C SER A 464 -6.16 2.80 -14.98
N TYR A 465 -7.44 2.44 -14.84
CA TYR A 465 -8.15 2.45 -13.56
C TYR A 465 -9.24 1.37 -13.49
N ALA A 466 -9.71 1.07 -12.28
CA ALA A 466 -10.85 0.18 -12.07
C ALA A 466 -12.15 0.88 -12.53
N MET A 467 -12.81 0.31 -13.53
CA MET A 467 -13.92 0.92 -14.25
C MET A 467 -15.11 1.21 -13.32
N SER A 468 -15.57 2.46 -13.33
CA SER A 468 -16.84 2.86 -12.74
C SER A 468 -17.44 4.00 -13.57
N SER A 469 -18.77 4.12 -13.58
CA SER A 469 -19.45 5.16 -14.36
C SER A 469 -19.01 6.58 -13.95
N ALA A 470 -18.67 6.78 -12.67
CA ALA A 470 -18.17 8.06 -12.18
C ALA A 470 -16.78 8.40 -12.74
N LEU A 471 -15.87 7.43 -12.77
CA LEU A 471 -14.51 7.64 -13.29
C LEU A 471 -14.50 7.78 -14.82
N ILE A 472 -15.33 7.01 -15.55
CA ILE A 472 -15.47 7.17 -17.01
C ILE A 472 -15.87 8.61 -17.34
N ARG A 473 -16.95 9.10 -16.74
CA ARG A 473 -17.41 10.48 -16.96
C ARG A 473 -16.35 11.52 -16.57
N PHE A 474 -15.63 11.28 -15.48
CA PHE A 474 -14.56 12.19 -15.06
C PHE A 474 -13.48 12.34 -16.14
N TRP A 475 -13.02 11.24 -16.75
CA TRP A 475 -11.99 11.26 -17.78
C TRP A 475 -12.52 11.81 -19.11
N GLU A 476 -13.71 11.40 -19.54
CA GLU A 476 -14.37 11.89 -20.77
C GLU A 476 -14.62 13.40 -20.72
N ASN A 477 -15.04 13.94 -19.56
CA ASN A 477 -15.25 15.39 -19.38
C ASN A 477 -13.96 16.21 -19.51
N VAL A 478 -12.79 15.59 -19.37
CA VAL A 478 -11.48 16.23 -19.56
C VAL A 478 -10.95 16.00 -20.98
N GLY A 479 -11.71 15.29 -21.83
CA GLY A 479 -11.39 15.03 -23.23
C GLY A 479 -10.62 13.74 -23.48
N PHE A 480 -10.43 12.90 -22.46
CA PHE A 480 -9.84 11.58 -22.68
C PHE A 480 -10.83 10.67 -23.40
N GLN A 481 -10.33 9.89 -24.36
CA GLN A 481 -11.09 8.87 -25.08
C GLN A 481 -10.81 7.47 -24.55
N LEU A 482 -11.85 6.63 -24.48
CA LEU A 482 -11.73 5.24 -24.08
C LEU A 482 -10.94 4.46 -25.14
N ALA A 483 -9.79 3.90 -24.77
CA ALA A 483 -8.94 3.12 -25.66
C ALA A 483 -9.11 1.60 -25.47
N ARG A 484 -9.43 1.14 -24.26
CA ARG A 484 -9.56 -0.30 -23.96
C ARG A 484 -10.37 -0.56 -22.69
N ILE A 485 -11.16 -1.65 -22.70
CA ILE A 485 -11.71 -2.28 -21.50
C ILE A 485 -11.07 -3.66 -21.33
N GLY A 486 -10.56 -3.96 -20.14
CA GLY A 486 -10.00 -5.25 -19.79
C GLY A 486 -11.09 -6.31 -19.59
N HIS A 487 -10.81 -7.55 -19.99
CA HIS A 487 -11.78 -8.64 -19.89
C HIS A 487 -11.88 -9.25 -18.49
N ARG A 488 -10.80 -9.20 -17.69
CA ARG A 488 -10.74 -9.77 -16.34
C ARG A 488 -11.22 -8.77 -15.30
N LEU A 489 -11.94 -9.28 -14.29
CA LEU A 489 -12.24 -8.53 -13.07
C LEU A 489 -10.96 -8.47 -12.23
N ASP A 490 -10.63 -7.28 -11.76
CA ASP A 490 -9.56 -7.07 -10.79
C ASP A 490 -9.99 -7.64 -9.44
N THR A 491 -9.13 -8.45 -8.81
CA THR A 491 -9.46 -9.21 -7.59
C THR A 491 -9.71 -8.32 -6.38
N ALA A 492 -9.15 -7.10 -6.37
CA ALA A 492 -9.25 -6.20 -5.22
C ALA A 492 -10.41 -5.21 -5.34
N SER A 493 -10.71 -4.72 -6.54
CA SER A 493 -11.83 -3.82 -6.80
C SER A 493 -13.11 -4.53 -7.25
N GLY A 494 -13.02 -5.79 -7.68
CA GLY A 494 -14.14 -6.54 -8.27
C GLY A 494 -14.63 -5.95 -9.60
N SER A 495 -13.84 -5.08 -10.24
CA SER A 495 -14.23 -4.31 -11.43
C SER A 495 -13.28 -4.59 -12.60
N ARG A 496 -13.75 -4.41 -13.85
CA ARG A 496 -12.86 -4.48 -15.03
C ARG A 496 -11.92 -3.27 -15.06
N SER A 497 -10.72 -3.41 -15.62
CA SER A 497 -9.85 -2.25 -15.86
C SER A 497 -10.32 -1.48 -17.10
N ALA A 498 -10.38 -0.15 -17.06
CA ALA A 498 -10.56 0.69 -18.23
C ALA A 498 -9.29 1.51 -18.48
N MET A 499 -8.96 1.73 -19.76
CA MET A 499 -7.86 2.58 -20.19
C MET A 499 -8.39 3.71 -21.05
N HIS A 500 -8.02 4.92 -20.69
CA HIS A 500 -8.34 6.14 -21.41
C HIS A 500 -7.06 6.83 -21.85
N VAL A 501 -7.09 7.46 -23.02
CA VAL A 501 -5.95 8.19 -23.60
C VAL A 501 -6.38 9.57 -24.06
N LEU A 502 -5.44 10.50 -24.07
CA LEU A 502 -5.60 11.84 -24.63
C LEU A 502 -4.42 12.10 -25.59
N PRO A 503 -4.63 11.99 -26.91
CA PRO A 503 -3.57 12.23 -27.89
C PRO A 503 -3.28 13.72 -28.10
N PHE A 504 -2.00 14.08 -28.16
CA PHE A 504 -1.54 15.44 -28.42
C PHE A 504 -1.00 15.61 -29.83
N THR A 505 -0.23 14.64 -30.33
CA THR A 505 0.42 14.72 -31.66
C THR A 505 -0.45 14.12 -32.75
N ALA A 506 -0.25 14.55 -34.00
CA ALA A 506 -0.96 14.01 -35.16
C ALA A 506 -0.75 12.48 -35.31
N LYS A 507 0.43 11.97 -34.96
CA LYS A 507 0.72 10.53 -34.95
C LYS A 507 -0.14 9.78 -33.93
N ALA A 508 -0.23 10.29 -32.71
CA ALA A 508 -1.09 9.70 -31.68
C ALA A 508 -2.58 9.80 -32.06
N GLN A 509 -3.02 10.94 -32.59
CA GLN A 509 -4.39 11.13 -33.05
C GLN A 509 -4.75 10.12 -34.16
N ALA A 510 -3.88 9.92 -35.15
CA ALA A 510 -4.10 8.93 -36.20
C ALA A 510 -4.21 7.50 -35.63
N LEU A 511 -3.37 7.17 -34.64
CA LEU A 511 -3.37 5.84 -34.02
C LEU A 511 -4.67 5.56 -33.25
N PHE A 512 -5.18 6.54 -32.49
CA PHE A 512 -6.34 6.32 -31.61
C PHE A 512 -7.69 6.67 -32.23
N ASN A 513 -7.71 7.48 -33.30
CA ASN A 513 -8.94 7.85 -34.01
C ASN A 513 -9.25 6.94 -35.19
N SER A 514 -8.36 5.99 -35.51
CA SER A 514 -8.66 4.95 -36.49
C SER A 514 -9.78 4.05 -35.93
N PRO A 515 -10.86 3.78 -36.69
CA PRO A 515 -11.93 2.92 -36.23
C PRO A 515 -11.35 1.55 -35.89
N VAL A 516 -11.53 1.13 -34.63
CA VAL A 516 -11.08 -0.17 -34.11
C VAL A 516 -11.74 -1.26 -34.97
N HIS A 517 -10.94 -2.07 -35.66
CA HIS A 517 -11.38 -3.23 -36.44
C HIS A 517 -11.69 -4.44 -35.55
#